data_AF-A0A5M6D2U0-F1
#
_entry.id   AF-A0A5M6D2U0-F1
#
_cell.length_a   1.000
_cell.length_b   1.000
_cell.length_c   1.000
_cell.angle_alpha   90.00
_cell.angle_beta   90.00
_cell.angle_gamma   90.00
#
_symmetry.space_group_name_H-M   'P 1'
#
loop_
_entity.id
_entity.type
_entity.pdbx_description
1 polymer ?
#
loop_
_entity_poly.entity_id
_entity_poly.type
_entity_poly.pdbx_seq_one_letter_code
_entity_poly.pdbx_strand_id
1 'polypeptide(L)'
;MFKIYNPDMLKVCFPFNYSYLYSKNLNNLNFYHFLKILSNKTWIAKSTPLPKGVIMLLMLFALASSQQLLAQTLPPGFTNTEVSGQWNEAVGLTFNKTGNQMFVWERTGRVYVVENNQRQVLLDIREEVAGYWDMGLLGFALHPNFDTNGYFYLLYNVDRHHLLHHGSSTYNPSTNEYYNASIGRLTRYTATKTSTGYTVNLASRKVLIGATKTTGIPTTHISHGVGSLVFGTDGTLLVSTGDGAGANPDAIDTGSASETYYQQALNDGIIREQENVGAFRSQILDSYNGKILRIDPETGNGIASNPFYETTNPGSIRSKVWALGLRNPFRMSLKPNSGSF
;
A
#
# COMPACT_ATOMS: atom_id res chain seq x y z
N MET A 1 1.26 -17.26 16.76
CA MET A 1 0.72 -18.61 17.04
C MET A 1 -0.32 -18.88 15.96
N PHE A 2 -0.03 -19.76 14.99
CA PHE A 2 -0.95 -20.05 13.89
C PHE A 2 -2.07 -20.98 14.35
N LYS A 3 -3.31 -20.73 13.92
CA LYS A 3 -4.40 -21.70 13.98
C LYS A 3 -4.82 -22.05 12.56
N ILE A 4 -4.63 -23.31 12.20
CA ILE A 4 -5.22 -23.94 11.01
C ILE A 4 -6.64 -24.35 11.39
N TYR A 5 -7.63 -24.06 10.55
CA TYR A 5 -8.97 -24.61 10.69
C TYR A 5 -9.15 -25.82 9.76
N ASN A 6 -9.68 -26.90 10.34
CA ASN A 6 -9.93 -28.18 9.68
C ASN A 6 -11.23 -28.10 8.85
N PRO A 7 -11.26 -28.48 7.56
CA PRO A 7 -12.41 -28.28 6.68
C PRO A 7 -13.66 -29.14 6.94
N ASP A 8 -13.62 -30.16 7.83
CA ASP A 8 -14.65 -31.21 7.89
C ASP A 8 -15.90 -30.93 8.77
N MET A 9 -16.11 -29.70 9.26
CA MET A 9 -17.21 -29.36 10.20
C MET A 9 -18.27 -28.43 9.62
N LEU A 10 -18.93 -28.83 8.52
CA LEU A 10 -20.24 -28.31 8.08
C LEU A 10 -20.94 -29.31 7.13
N LYS A 11 -21.74 -30.22 7.70
CA LYS A 11 -22.70 -31.07 6.98
C LYS A 11 -24.06 -31.04 7.70
N VAL A 12 -25.14 -31.32 6.96
CA VAL A 12 -26.56 -31.36 7.39
C VAL A 12 -27.14 -29.94 7.61
N CYS A 13 -28.18 -29.46 6.92
CA CYS A 13 -29.00 -29.96 5.80
C CYS A 13 -29.61 -28.73 5.05
N PHE A 14 -30.39 -28.78 3.97
CA PHE A 14 -31.10 -29.84 3.20
C PHE A 14 -30.97 -29.53 1.66
N PRO A 15 -31.69 -30.14 0.69
CA PRO A 15 -31.19 -30.24 -0.70
C PRO A 15 -32.01 -29.47 -1.76
N PHE A 16 -31.34 -29.10 -2.87
CA PHE A 16 -31.92 -29.18 -4.21
C PHE A 16 -30.82 -29.46 -5.24
N ASN A 17 -30.99 -30.54 -6.02
CA ASN A 17 -30.12 -30.87 -7.15
C ASN A 17 -30.41 -29.94 -8.33
N TYR A 18 -29.38 -29.46 -9.02
CA TYR A 18 -29.37 -29.46 -10.50
C TYR A 18 -27.95 -29.58 -11.04
N SER A 19 -27.78 -30.46 -12.02
CA SER A 19 -26.48 -30.87 -12.56
C SER A 19 -25.88 -29.82 -13.50
N TYR A 20 -24.59 -29.51 -13.35
CA TYR A 20 -23.85 -28.76 -14.36
C TYR A 20 -23.41 -29.69 -15.49
N LEU A 21 -23.94 -29.47 -16.70
CA LEU A 21 -23.33 -29.95 -17.94
C LEU A 21 -22.65 -28.77 -18.65
N TYR A 22 -21.44 -29.03 -19.12
CA TYR A 22 -20.57 -28.07 -19.82
C TYR A 22 -21.19 -27.60 -21.14
N SER A 23 -21.06 -26.31 -21.45
CA SER A 23 -20.98 -25.84 -22.83
C SER A 23 -19.95 -24.72 -22.95
N LYS A 24 -19.05 -24.85 -23.92
CA LYS A 24 -18.07 -23.82 -24.29
C LYS A 24 -18.75 -22.68 -25.06
N ASN A 25 -18.02 -21.57 -25.19
CA ASN A 25 -18.34 -20.36 -25.95
C ASN A 25 -19.45 -19.48 -25.35
N LEU A 26 -19.02 -18.37 -24.74
CA LEU A 26 -19.56 -17.04 -25.03
C LEU A 26 -18.54 -15.98 -24.58
N ASN A 27 -17.82 -15.41 -25.55
CA ASN A 27 -16.94 -14.26 -25.31
C ASN A 27 -17.77 -12.99 -25.06
N ASN A 28 -17.23 -12.07 -24.24
CA ASN A 28 -17.64 -10.66 -24.13
C ASN A 28 -19.11 -10.37 -23.75
N LEU A 29 -19.39 -10.37 -22.44
CA LEU A 29 -20.57 -9.70 -21.86
C LEU A 29 -20.13 -8.57 -20.92
N ASN A 30 -19.87 -7.41 -21.52
CA ASN A 30 -19.52 -6.18 -20.81
C ASN A 30 -20.77 -5.53 -20.18
N PHE A 31 -20.60 -4.72 -19.11
CA PHE A 31 -21.69 -4.16 -18.28
C PHE A 31 -22.81 -3.44 -19.07
N TYR A 32 -22.48 -2.90 -20.25
CA TYR A 32 -23.41 -2.30 -21.21
C TYR A 32 -24.55 -3.22 -21.68
N HIS A 33 -24.35 -4.54 -21.71
CA HIS A 33 -25.41 -5.47 -22.13
C HIS A 33 -26.53 -5.59 -21.08
N PHE A 34 -26.20 -5.50 -19.80
CA PHE A 34 -27.17 -5.58 -18.70
C PHE A 34 -28.14 -4.40 -18.70
N LEU A 35 -27.62 -3.18 -18.95
CA LEU A 35 -28.43 -1.97 -19.08
C LEU A 35 -29.32 -1.97 -20.34
N LYS A 36 -28.89 -2.64 -21.42
CA LYS A 36 -29.68 -2.74 -22.66
C LYS A 36 -30.89 -3.68 -22.53
N ILE A 37 -30.84 -4.65 -21.62
CA ILE A 37 -31.98 -5.49 -21.24
C ILE A 37 -33.04 -4.66 -20.50
N LEU A 38 -32.61 -3.73 -19.64
CA LEU A 38 -33.51 -2.84 -18.89
C LEU A 38 -34.13 -1.71 -19.76
N SER A 39 -33.50 -1.33 -20.88
CA SER A 39 -34.01 -0.27 -21.76
C SER A 39 -35.05 -0.73 -22.81
N ASN A 40 -35.33 -2.04 -22.92
CA ASN A 40 -36.28 -2.57 -23.90
C ASN A 40 -37.73 -2.46 -23.37
N LYS A 41 -38.50 -1.51 -23.92
CA LYS A 41 -39.86 -1.14 -23.47
C LYS A 41 -40.96 -2.17 -23.83
N THR A 42 -40.77 -3.45 -23.53
CA THR A 42 -41.76 -4.51 -23.82
C THR A 42 -42.04 -5.48 -22.65
N TRP A 43 -41.70 -5.10 -21.41
CA TRP A 43 -42.10 -5.82 -20.18
C TRP A 43 -42.89 -4.93 -19.20
N ILE A 44 -43.98 -4.33 -19.67
CA ILE A 44 -45.11 -3.97 -18.80
C ILE A 44 -46.15 -5.10 -18.90
N ALA A 45 -45.82 -6.25 -18.32
CA ALA A 45 -46.84 -7.19 -17.92
C ALA A 45 -47.71 -6.53 -16.85
N LYS A 46 -49.04 -6.72 -16.91
CA LYS A 46 -49.98 -6.20 -15.90
C LYS A 46 -49.73 -6.87 -14.54
N SER A 47 -48.79 -6.34 -13.76
CA SER A 47 -48.65 -6.70 -12.36
C SER A 47 -49.86 -6.14 -11.60
N THR A 48 -50.77 -7.03 -11.20
CA THR A 48 -51.73 -6.70 -10.15
C THR A 48 -50.94 -6.28 -8.90
N PRO A 49 -51.31 -5.19 -8.22
CA PRO A 49 -50.62 -4.79 -7.00
C PRO A 49 -50.72 -5.94 -5.98
N LEU A 50 -49.60 -6.30 -5.37
CA LEU A 50 -49.57 -7.34 -4.34
C LEU A 50 -50.62 -7.01 -3.26
N PRO A 51 -51.42 -7.99 -2.79
CA PRO A 51 -52.40 -7.75 -1.75
C PRO A 51 -51.74 -7.09 -0.54
N LYS A 52 -52.41 -6.10 0.09
CA LYS A 52 -51.83 -5.35 1.23
C LYS A 52 -51.30 -6.27 2.34
N GLY A 53 -51.94 -7.43 2.56
CA GLY A 53 -51.47 -8.45 3.50
C GLY A 53 -50.13 -9.08 3.12
N VAL A 54 -49.84 -9.31 1.84
CA VAL A 54 -48.54 -9.85 1.36
C VAL A 54 -47.44 -8.81 1.52
N ILE A 55 -47.74 -7.54 1.21
CA ILE A 55 -46.80 -6.43 1.43
C ILE A 55 -46.47 -6.30 2.93
N MET A 56 -47.49 -6.38 3.80
CA MET A 56 -47.31 -6.32 5.25
C MET A 56 -46.52 -7.53 5.78
N LEU A 57 -46.77 -8.74 5.26
CA LEU A 57 -46.02 -9.94 5.62
C LEU A 57 -44.55 -9.85 5.20
N LEU A 58 -44.26 -9.32 4.01
CA LEU A 58 -42.90 -9.10 3.52
C LEU A 58 -42.15 -8.03 4.36
N MET A 59 -42.82 -6.96 4.77
CA MET A 59 -42.23 -5.98 5.71
C MET A 59 -41.93 -6.61 7.08
N LEU A 60 -42.86 -7.41 7.63
CA LEU A 60 -42.66 -8.12 8.89
C LEU A 60 -41.52 -9.15 8.78
N PHE A 61 -41.40 -9.85 7.66
CA PHE A 61 -40.28 -10.76 7.41
C PHE A 61 -38.95 -10.00 7.30
N ALA A 62 -38.91 -8.85 6.61
CA ALA A 62 -37.72 -8.00 6.51
C ALA A 62 -37.29 -7.41 7.87
N LEU A 63 -38.25 -7.05 8.72
CA LEU A 63 -38.02 -6.62 10.11
C LEU A 63 -37.50 -7.77 10.99
N ALA A 64 -38.07 -8.97 10.85
CA ALA A 64 -37.62 -10.17 11.57
C ALA A 64 -36.26 -10.69 11.08
N SER A 65 -35.91 -10.45 9.81
CA SER A 65 -34.59 -10.72 9.24
C SER A 65 -33.61 -9.56 9.42
N SER A 66 -33.90 -8.58 10.28
CA SER A 66 -32.88 -7.64 10.73
C SER A 66 -31.85 -8.41 11.54
N GLN A 67 -30.72 -8.74 10.90
CA GLN A 67 -29.59 -9.33 11.59
C GLN A 67 -29.18 -8.35 12.69
N GLN A 68 -29.31 -8.78 13.95
CA GLN A 68 -28.66 -8.07 15.03
C GLN A 68 -27.17 -8.07 14.72
N LEU A 69 -26.65 -6.88 14.37
CA LEU A 69 -25.22 -6.61 14.37
C LEU A 69 -24.76 -6.81 15.81
N LEU A 70 -24.29 -8.03 16.10
CA LEU A 70 -23.56 -8.31 17.32
C LEU A 70 -22.32 -7.43 17.30
N ALA A 71 -22.37 -6.33 18.06
CA ALA A 71 -21.22 -5.50 18.30
C ALA A 71 -20.09 -6.42 18.79
N GLN A 72 -18.98 -6.44 18.06
CA GLN A 72 -17.88 -7.35 18.35
C GLN A 72 -17.39 -7.09 19.77
N THR A 73 -17.67 -8.04 20.68
CA THR A 73 -17.21 -7.94 22.05
C THR A 73 -15.70 -8.06 22.05
N LEU A 74 -15.04 -6.99 22.50
CA LEU A 74 -13.59 -6.98 22.62
C LEU A 74 -13.16 -8.02 23.67
N PRO A 75 -11.95 -8.60 23.56
CA PRO A 75 -11.42 -9.47 24.59
C PRO A 75 -11.40 -8.77 25.96
N PRO A 76 -11.56 -9.50 27.09
CA PRO A 76 -11.48 -8.90 28.42
C PRO A 76 -10.21 -8.06 28.60
N GLY A 77 -10.38 -6.85 29.14
CA GLY A 77 -9.30 -5.87 29.31
C GLY A 77 -9.08 -4.91 28.14
N PHE A 78 -9.81 -5.07 27.01
CA PHE A 78 -9.76 -4.13 25.89
C PHE A 78 -11.00 -3.22 25.86
N THR A 79 -10.77 -1.94 25.58
CA THR A 79 -11.80 -0.94 25.26
C THR A 79 -11.56 -0.39 23.86
N ASN A 80 -12.60 0.14 23.22
CA ASN A 80 -12.49 0.93 22.01
C ASN A 80 -12.96 2.35 22.34
N THR A 81 -12.20 3.36 21.93
CA THR A 81 -12.49 4.77 22.18
C THR A 81 -11.93 5.57 21.01
N GLU A 82 -12.76 6.42 20.42
CA GLU A 82 -12.33 7.28 19.33
C GLU A 82 -11.40 8.37 19.86
N VAL A 83 -10.13 8.37 19.40
CA VAL A 83 -9.13 9.38 19.75
C VAL A 83 -9.13 10.53 18.73
N SER A 84 -9.32 10.21 17.44
CA SER A 84 -9.41 11.17 16.35
C SER A 84 -10.03 10.51 15.12
N GLY A 85 -11.05 11.14 14.54
CA GLY A 85 -11.81 10.62 13.40
C GLY A 85 -11.66 11.45 12.12
N GLN A 86 -12.51 11.14 11.13
CA GLN A 86 -12.56 11.83 9.82
C GLN A 86 -11.19 11.87 9.10
N TRP A 87 -10.63 10.68 8.86
CA TRP A 87 -9.43 10.48 8.05
C TRP A 87 -9.78 10.13 6.61
N ASN A 88 -9.02 10.67 5.67
CA ASN A 88 -9.11 10.33 4.26
C ASN A 88 -8.05 9.29 3.91
N GLU A 89 -8.37 8.01 4.14
CA GLU A 89 -7.48 6.88 3.91
C GLU A 89 -6.18 6.89 4.74
N ALA A 90 -6.31 7.07 6.06
CA ALA A 90 -5.18 6.82 6.98
C ALA A 90 -4.73 5.36 6.89
N VAL A 91 -3.47 5.14 6.51
CA VAL A 91 -2.87 3.80 6.35
C VAL A 91 -1.86 3.47 7.43
N GLY A 92 -1.45 4.43 8.26
CA GLY A 92 -0.66 4.14 9.44
C GLY A 92 -0.56 5.30 10.43
N LEU A 93 -0.04 4.97 11.62
CA LEU A 93 0.29 5.92 12.65
C LEU A 93 1.54 5.47 13.43
N THR A 94 2.23 6.41 14.05
CA THR A 94 3.30 6.19 15.02
C THR A 94 3.27 7.30 16.06
N PHE A 95 4.01 7.15 17.16
CA PHE A 95 4.16 8.16 18.20
C PHE A 95 5.60 8.67 18.26
N ASN A 96 5.81 9.88 18.78
CA ASN A 96 7.14 10.29 19.25
C ASN A 96 7.56 9.51 20.51
N LYS A 97 8.79 9.72 20.97
CA LYS A 97 9.40 8.91 22.03
C LYS A 97 8.68 9.00 23.38
N THR A 98 8.05 10.13 23.66
CA THR A 98 7.29 10.37 24.90
C THR A 98 5.82 9.96 24.80
N GLY A 99 5.32 9.61 23.61
CA GLY A 99 3.92 9.20 23.39
C GLY A 99 2.89 10.33 23.41
N ASN A 100 3.30 11.60 23.55
CA ASN A 100 2.38 12.73 23.63
C ASN A 100 1.95 13.28 22.26
N GLN A 101 2.63 12.88 21.18
CA GLN A 101 2.32 13.26 19.81
C GLN A 101 2.13 12.03 18.95
N MET A 102 1.00 11.97 18.25
CA MET A 102 0.67 10.92 17.27
C MET A 102 0.85 11.46 15.86
N PHE A 103 1.60 10.75 15.02
CA PHE A 103 1.83 11.07 13.62
C PHE A 103 1.03 10.09 12.78
N VAL A 104 0.16 10.61 11.90
CA VAL A 104 -0.77 9.81 11.08
C VAL A 104 -0.51 10.14 9.62
N TRP A 105 -0.46 9.15 8.74
CA TRP A 105 -0.30 9.37 7.30
C TRP A 105 -1.43 8.76 6.48
N GLU A 106 -1.87 9.54 5.49
CA GLU A 106 -2.90 9.19 4.52
C GLU A 106 -2.24 8.70 3.23
N ARG A 107 -2.79 7.62 2.65
CA ARG A 107 -2.24 6.94 1.46
C ARG A 107 -1.99 7.90 0.30
N THR A 108 -2.80 8.94 0.17
CA THR A 108 -2.69 9.92 -0.91
C THR A 108 -1.43 10.80 -0.84
N GLY A 109 -0.74 10.89 0.31
CA GLY A 109 0.50 11.66 0.45
C GLY A 109 0.46 12.80 1.47
N ARG A 110 -0.41 12.73 2.48
CA ARG A 110 -0.41 13.67 3.62
C ARG A 110 0.10 13.02 4.89
N VAL A 111 0.83 13.79 5.69
CA VAL A 111 1.20 13.46 7.06
C VAL A 111 0.64 14.52 7.99
N TYR A 112 0.03 14.09 9.08
CA TYR A 112 -0.48 14.92 10.16
C TYR A 112 0.26 14.62 11.45
N VAL A 113 0.31 15.62 12.32
CA VAL A 113 0.63 15.47 13.74
C VAL A 113 -0.63 15.78 14.55
N VAL A 114 -0.87 14.98 15.58
CA VAL A 114 -1.97 15.13 16.54
C VAL A 114 -1.37 15.25 17.94
N GLU A 115 -1.67 16.36 18.60
CA GLU A 115 -1.22 16.67 19.96
C GLU A 115 -2.37 17.35 20.70
N ASN A 116 -2.67 16.95 21.94
CA ASN A 116 -3.81 17.48 22.72
C ASN A 116 -5.15 17.47 21.94
N ASN A 117 -5.40 16.39 21.19
CA ASN A 117 -6.54 16.20 20.27
C ASN A 117 -6.65 17.25 19.13
N GLN A 118 -5.65 18.11 18.93
CA GLN A 118 -5.57 19.03 17.80
C GLN A 118 -4.77 18.42 16.66
N ARG A 119 -5.34 18.43 15.44
CA ARG A 119 -4.73 17.88 14.23
C ARG A 119 -4.14 18.99 13.37
N GLN A 120 -2.85 18.90 13.06
CA GLN A 120 -2.12 19.79 12.15
C GLN A 120 -1.56 18.99 10.97
N VAL A 121 -1.57 19.54 9.76
CA VAL A 121 -0.77 19.00 8.64
C VAL A 121 0.71 19.23 8.94
N LEU A 122 1.50 18.16 8.95
CA LEU A 122 2.97 18.22 9.02
C LEU A 122 3.56 18.39 7.62
N LEU A 123 3.09 17.59 6.65
CA LEU A 123 3.58 17.59 5.27
C LEU A 123 2.46 17.19 4.30
N ASP A 124 2.41 17.82 3.14
CA ASP A 124 1.52 17.47 2.02
C ASP A 124 2.37 17.32 0.76
N ILE A 125 2.49 16.09 0.24
CA ILE A 125 3.22 15.74 -0.99
C ILE A 125 2.30 15.03 -2.00
N ARG A 126 0.99 15.27 -1.94
CA ARG A 126 -0.01 14.67 -2.88
C ARG A 126 0.24 14.99 -4.36
N GLU A 127 1.00 16.06 -4.64
CA GLU A 127 1.51 16.43 -5.98
C GLU A 127 2.51 15.40 -6.57
N GLU A 128 3.18 14.65 -5.70
CA GLU A 128 4.22 13.69 -6.09
C GLU A 128 3.79 12.22 -5.90
N VAL A 129 2.79 11.95 -5.06
CA VAL A 129 2.43 10.59 -4.63
C VAL A 129 1.36 9.98 -5.54
N ALA A 130 1.63 8.78 -6.05
CA ALA A 130 0.68 7.99 -6.84
C ALA A 130 -0.43 7.39 -5.95
N GLY A 131 -1.46 8.18 -5.64
CA GLY A 131 -2.53 7.84 -4.69
C GLY A 131 -3.62 6.88 -5.19
N TYR A 132 -3.27 5.78 -5.89
CA TYR A 132 -4.24 4.86 -6.52
C TYR A 132 -4.02 3.37 -6.17
N TRP A 133 -5.09 2.56 -6.07
CA TRP A 133 -5.04 1.15 -5.62
C TRP A 133 -4.26 0.94 -4.31
N ASP A 134 -3.31 -0.01 -4.24
CA ASP A 134 -2.46 -0.18 -3.05
C ASP A 134 -1.27 0.81 -3.01
N MET A 135 -1.05 1.57 -4.08
CA MET A 135 0.03 2.56 -4.19
C MET A 135 -0.25 3.79 -3.32
N GLY A 136 0.82 4.49 -2.98
CA GLY A 136 0.75 5.80 -2.33
C GLY A 136 1.85 5.96 -1.29
N LEU A 137 1.60 6.80 -0.29
CA LEU A 137 2.41 6.91 0.92
C LEU A 137 2.04 5.81 1.91
N LEU A 138 2.86 4.76 1.96
CA LEU A 138 2.58 3.56 2.78
C LEU A 138 3.50 3.45 3.99
N GLY A 139 4.78 3.82 3.83
CA GLY A 139 5.77 3.78 4.90
C GLY A 139 6.08 5.17 5.45
N PHE A 140 6.10 5.29 6.77
CA PHE A 140 6.54 6.47 7.49
C PHE A 140 7.31 6.05 8.74
N ALA A 141 8.39 6.75 9.06
CA ALA A 141 9.12 6.56 10.31
C ALA A 141 9.68 7.87 10.84
N LEU A 142 9.58 8.07 12.16
CA LEU A 142 10.36 9.07 12.87
C LEU A 142 11.76 8.53 13.13
N HIS A 143 12.79 9.36 13.08
CA HIS A 143 14.10 9.02 13.60
C HIS A 143 14.03 8.72 15.12
N PRO A 144 14.83 7.80 15.69
CA PRO A 144 14.81 7.51 17.13
C PRO A 144 15.10 8.72 18.03
N ASN A 145 15.74 9.75 17.48
CA ASN A 145 16.01 11.05 18.11
C ASN A 145 15.20 12.22 17.49
N PHE A 146 14.03 11.95 16.91
CA PHE A 146 13.19 12.95 16.23
C PHE A 146 12.89 14.18 17.08
N ASP A 147 12.60 14.02 18.38
CA ASP A 147 12.36 15.13 19.31
C ASP A 147 13.58 16.07 19.48
N THR A 148 14.75 15.70 18.95
CA THR A 148 16.00 16.50 18.96
C THR A 148 16.45 16.91 17.56
N ASN A 149 16.40 16.02 16.56
CA ASN A 149 16.91 16.31 15.21
C ASN A 149 15.83 16.58 14.15
N GLY A 150 14.56 16.33 14.45
CA GLY A 150 13.44 16.56 13.55
C GLY A 150 13.37 15.64 12.34
N TYR A 151 14.21 14.60 12.24
CA TYR A 151 14.29 13.78 11.02
C TYR A 151 13.15 12.77 10.94
N PHE A 152 12.43 12.79 9.83
CA PHE A 152 11.37 11.82 9.51
C PHE A 152 11.47 11.36 8.06
N TYR A 153 10.99 10.15 7.80
CA TYR A 153 11.22 9.39 6.58
C TYR A 153 9.89 8.97 5.97
N LEU A 154 9.78 9.03 4.64
CA LEU A 154 8.60 8.66 3.87
C LEU A 154 8.97 7.69 2.76
N LEU A 155 8.21 6.61 2.64
CA LEU A 155 8.33 5.60 1.58
C LEU A 155 7.01 5.54 0.81
N TYR A 156 7.07 5.89 -0.48
CA TYR A 156 5.88 6.07 -1.31
C TYR A 156 6.13 5.76 -2.78
N ASN A 157 5.06 5.45 -3.51
CA ASN A 157 5.08 5.38 -4.96
C ASN A 157 4.95 6.78 -5.56
N VAL A 158 5.81 7.09 -6.53
CA VAL A 158 5.84 8.39 -7.23
C VAL A 158 4.82 8.36 -8.36
N ASP A 159 4.02 9.42 -8.51
CA ASP A 159 3.21 9.62 -9.71
C ASP A 159 4.11 9.75 -10.93
N ARG A 160 3.73 9.12 -12.05
CA ARG A 160 4.60 9.04 -13.23
C ARG A 160 4.76 10.39 -13.93
N HIS A 161 3.73 11.25 -13.94
CA HIS A 161 3.84 12.59 -14.50
C HIS A 161 4.83 13.42 -13.68
N HIS A 162 4.78 13.33 -12.35
CA HIS A 162 5.83 13.90 -11.51
C HIS A 162 7.22 13.28 -11.79
N LEU A 163 7.33 11.95 -11.87
CA LEU A 163 8.60 11.25 -12.09
C LEU A 163 9.31 11.67 -13.38
N LEU A 164 8.57 11.91 -14.46
CA LEU A 164 9.11 12.17 -15.79
C LEU A 164 9.19 13.65 -16.15
N HIS A 165 8.31 14.49 -15.58
CA HIS A 165 8.17 15.88 -16.02
C HIS A 165 8.47 16.92 -14.94
N HIS A 166 8.53 16.60 -13.65
CA HIS A 166 8.72 17.60 -12.59
C HIS A 166 9.97 18.49 -12.84
N GLY A 167 9.74 19.81 -12.80
CA GLY A 167 10.77 20.83 -13.11
C GLY A 167 10.91 21.20 -14.59
N SER A 168 10.20 20.53 -15.51
CA SER A 168 10.13 20.88 -16.94
C SER A 168 8.94 21.79 -17.26
N SER A 169 8.96 22.41 -18.45
CA SER A 169 7.85 23.23 -18.96
C SER A 169 6.58 22.45 -19.30
N THR A 170 6.63 21.12 -19.39
CA THR A 170 5.45 20.25 -19.58
C THR A 170 4.87 19.73 -18.27
N TYR A 171 5.42 20.14 -17.13
CA TYR A 171 4.89 19.74 -15.82
C TYR A 171 3.58 20.45 -15.49
N ASN A 172 2.71 19.74 -14.77
CA ASN A 172 1.46 20.27 -14.23
C ASN A 172 1.16 19.55 -12.92
N PRO A 173 1.14 20.23 -11.76
CA PRO A 173 0.93 19.60 -10.45
C PRO A 173 -0.49 19.05 -10.25
N SER A 174 -1.43 19.39 -11.14
CA SER A 174 -2.81 18.86 -11.15
C SER A 174 -2.98 17.60 -12.02
N THR A 175 -1.95 17.18 -12.76
CA THR A 175 -1.98 16.02 -13.65
C THR A 175 -1.35 14.81 -12.96
N ASN A 176 -2.02 13.66 -13.08
CA ASN A 176 -1.51 12.36 -12.61
C ASN A 176 -1.47 11.39 -13.81
N GLU A 177 -0.49 10.50 -13.84
CA GLU A 177 -0.35 9.43 -14.83
C GLU A 177 -0.36 8.07 -14.10
N TYR A 178 -1.58 7.61 -13.81
CA TYR A 178 -1.86 6.32 -13.16
C TYR A 178 -1.98 5.19 -14.18
N TYR A 179 -1.82 3.95 -13.73
CA TYR A 179 -1.84 2.73 -14.56
C TYR A 179 -0.65 2.63 -15.52
N ASN A 180 0.53 3.06 -15.04
CA ASN A 180 1.76 3.09 -15.80
C ASN A 180 2.98 2.70 -14.93
N ALA A 181 4.09 2.36 -15.59
CA ALA A 181 5.34 2.03 -14.91
C ALA A 181 5.90 3.24 -14.17
N SER A 182 6.23 3.07 -12.89
CA SER A 182 6.82 4.13 -12.05
C SER A 182 7.78 3.51 -11.02
N ILE A 183 8.15 4.27 -10.00
CA ILE A 183 9.02 3.85 -8.91
C ILE A 183 8.43 4.11 -7.53
N GLY A 184 8.85 3.31 -6.56
CA GLY A 184 8.89 3.66 -5.16
C GLY A 184 10.13 4.51 -4.83
N ARG A 185 9.95 5.47 -3.92
CA ARG A 185 10.94 6.46 -3.50
C ARG A 185 10.96 6.55 -1.98
N LEU A 186 12.16 6.67 -1.42
CA LEU A 186 12.41 6.91 0.01
C LEU A 186 13.01 8.30 0.18
N THR A 187 12.36 9.15 0.97
CA THR A 187 12.85 10.48 1.31
C THR A 187 12.95 10.69 2.82
N ARG A 188 13.78 11.67 3.20
CA ARG A 188 13.89 12.24 4.54
C ARG A 188 13.64 13.73 4.49
N TYR A 189 12.95 14.26 5.48
CA TYR A 189 12.80 15.70 5.74
C TYR A 189 13.14 16.02 7.20
N THR A 190 13.38 17.31 7.47
CA THR A 190 13.57 17.87 8.81
C THR A 190 12.35 18.70 9.20
N ALA A 191 11.73 18.34 10.33
CA ALA A 191 10.71 19.14 11.01
C ALA A 191 11.31 19.93 12.18
N THR A 192 10.81 21.14 12.43
CA THR A 192 11.14 21.95 13.60
C THR A 192 9.89 22.13 14.44
N LYS A 193 9.97 21.83 15.74
CA LYS A 193 8.89 22.14 16.69
C LYS A 193 8.84 23.66 16.94
N THR A 194 7.65 24.24 16.88
CA THR A 194 7.38 25.64 17.22
C THR A 194 6.37 25.70 18.36
N SER A 195 6.10 26.90 18.88
CA SER A 195 5.02 27.14 19.86
C SER A 195 3.61 26.85 19.33
N THR A 196 3.44 26.77 18.00
CA THR A 196 2.15 26.55 17.32
C THR A 196 2.02 25.18 16.66
N GLY A 197 3.01 24.29 16.81
CA GLY A 197 2.99 22.94 16.24
C GLY A 197 4.34 22.55 15.64
N TYR A 198 4.33 22.06 14.39
CA TYR A 198 5.53 21.76 13.62
C TYR A 198 5.59 22.56 12.31
N THR A 199 6.80 22.88 11.85
CA THR A 199 7.08 23.32 10.48
C THR A 199 8.06 22.37 9.81
N VAL A 200 7.98 22.18 8.49
CA VAL A 200 8.91 21.32 7.74
C VAL A 200 9.77 22.16 6.81
N ASN A 201 11.09 21.97 6.87
CA ASN A 201 12.00 22.57 5.91
C ASN A 201 11.98 21.75 4.61
N LEU A 202 11.21 22.18 3.60
CA LEU A 202 11.13 21.47 2.32
C LEU A 202 12.49 21.38 1.59
N ALA A 203 13.38 22.36 1.78
CA ALA A 203 14.74 22.32 1.22
C ALA A 203 15.68 21.33 1.94
N SER A 204 15.29 20.80 3.10
CA SER A 204 16.04 19.72 3.78
C SER A 204 15.83 18.33 3.17
N ARG A 205 14.95 18.23 2.15
CA ARG A 205 14.62 16.99 1.46
C ARG A 205 15.86 16.24 1.00
N LYS A 206 16.05 15.03 1.50
CA LYS A 206 17.05 14.08 1.00
C LYS A 206 16.34 12.88 0.38
N VAL A 207 16.69 12.51 -0.85
CA VAL A 207 16.21 11.28 -1.49
C VAL A 207 17.25 10.19 -1.24
N LEU A 208 16.87 9.11 -0.57
CA LEU A 208 17.75 7.99 -0.21
C LEU A 208 17.64 6.83 -1.21
N ILE A 209 16.45 6.64 -1.79
CA ILE A 209 16.17 5.68 -2.87
C ILE A 209 15.20 6.38 -3.85
N GLY A 210 15.42 6.24 -5.16
CA GLY A 210 14.50 6.78 -6.18
C GLY A 210 14.76 8.23 -6.61
N ALA A 211 16.00 8.71 -6.57
CA ALA A 211 16.34 10.06 -7.07
C ALA A 211 16.03 10.22 -8.58
N THR A 212 16.13 9.14 -9.35
CA THR A 212 15.82 9.05 -10.78
C THR A 212 14.93 7.82 -11.04
N LYS A 213 14.30 7.76 -12.22
CA LYS A 213 13.54 6.57 -12.68
C LYS A 213 14.35 5.26 -12.69
N THR A 214 15.68 5.34 -12.76
CA THR A 214 16.60 4.18 -12.77
C THR A 214 17.19 3.82 -11.40
N THR A 215 16.86 4.57 -10.34
CA THR A 215 17.41 4.38 -8.98
C THR A 215 16.33 4.15 -7.91
N GLY A 216 15.09 3.98 -8.32
CA GLY A 216 13.94 3.71 -7.45
C GLY A 216 13.51 2.25 -7.42
N ILE A 217 12.54 1.95 -6.56
CA ILE A 217 11.97 0.60 -6.41
C ILE A 217 11.00 0.36 -7.58
N PRO A 218 11.26 -0.54 -8.54
CA PRO A 218 10.41 -0.65 -9.72
C PRO A 218 8.96 -0.99 -9.38
N THR A 219 8.01 -0.27 -10.00
CA THR A 219 6.57 -0.49 -9.88
C THR A 219 6.01 -0.72 -11.27
N THR A 220 5.66 -1.96 -11.60
CA THR A 220 5.20 -2.36 -12.95
C THR A 220 3.77 -2.90 -12.97
N HIS A 221 3.00 -2.66 -11.91
CA HIS A 221 1.61 -3.05 -11.78
C HIS A 221 0.89 -2.06 -10.84
N ILE A 222 -0.43 -2.20 -10.68
CA ILE A 222 -1.25 -1.47 -9.68
C ILE A 222 -1.11 -2.00 -8.24
N SER A 223 -0.18 -2.94 -8.01
CA SER A 223 -0.02 -3.61 -6.71
C SER A 223 1.45 -3.86 -6.34
N HIS A 224 1.69 -4.10 -5.05
CA HIS A 224 2.98 -4.55 -4.49
C HIS A 224 4.16 -3.61 -4.77
N GLY A 225 3.94 -2.29 -4.74
CA GLY A 225 5.00 -1.30 -4.94
C GLY A 225 5.96 -1.22 -3.76
N VAL A 226 5.64 -0.38 -2.78
CA VAL A 226 6.44 -0.20 -1.55
C VAL A 226 5.75 -0.86 -0.34
N GLY A 227 6.39 -0.81 0.83
CA GLY A 227 5.82 -1.30 2.08
C GLY A 227 5.98 -0.31 3.23
N SER A 228 6.78 -0.68 4.22
CA SER A 228 6.90 0.01 5.51
C SER A 228 8.33 0.39 5.86
N LEU A 229 8.47 1.30 6.83
CA LEU A 229 9.72 1.76 7.38
C LEU A 229 9.78 1.43 8.88
N VAL A 230 10.91 0.91 9.34
CA VAL A 230 11.16 0.60 10.76
C VAL A 230 12.62 0.90 11.08
N PHE A 231 12.88 1.66 12.14
CA PHE A 231 14.23 1.81 12.66
C PHE A 231 14.65 0.59 13.48
N GLY A 232 15.81 0.04 13.18
CA GLY A 232 16.50 -0.93 14.03
C GLY A 232 17.00 -0.28 15.32
N THR A 233 17.17 -1.10 16.35
CA THR A 233 17.78 -0.73 17.63
C THR A 233 19.27 -0.33 17.50
N ASP A 234 19.90 -0.69 16.38
CA ASP A 234 21.23 -0.28 15.96
C ASP A 234 21.27 1.10 15.26
N GLY A 235 20.12 1.77 15.13
CA GLY A 235 19.99 3.07 14.45
C GLY A 235 19.91 3.00 12.93
N THR A 236 19.93 1.80 12.33
CA THR A 236 19.78 1.61 10.88
C THR A 236 18.30 1.66 10.48
N LEU A 237 18.01 1.96 9.21
CA LEU A 237 16.64 2.00 8.69
C LEU A 237 16.34 0.73 7.89
N LEU A 238 15.32 -0.01 8.32
CA LEU A 238 14.74 -1.13 7.57
C LEU A 238 13.64 -0.61 6.64
N VAL A 239 13.67 -1.06 5.39
CA VAL A 239 12.74 -0.67 4.32
C VAL A 239 12.17 -1.93 3.69
N SER A 240 10.86 -2.12 3.72
CA SER A 240 10.22 -3.26 3.03
C SER A 240 9.71 -2.86 1.64
N THR A 241 9.92 -3.73 0.65
CA THR A 241 9.53 -3.51 -0.75
C THR A 241 8.78 -4.71 -1.30
N GLY A 242 7.75 -4.47 -2.11
CA GLY A 242 7.03 -5.54 -2.79
C GLY A 242 7.77 -6.01 -4.06
N ASP A 243 7.36 -7.16 -4.58
CA ASP A 243 7.90 -7.74 -5.81
C ASP A 243 7.53 -6.94 -7.09
N GLY A 244 6.68 -5.90 -6.96
CA GLY A 244 6.20 -5.04 -8.04
C GLY A 244 5.22 -5.73 -8.99
N ALA A 245 4.72 -6.91 -8.61
CA ALA A 245 3.91 -7.79 -9.45
C ALA A 245 2.40 -7.73 -9.10
N GLY A 246 1.62 -8.50 -9.85
CA GLY A 246 0.17 -8.56 -9.71
C GLY A 246 -0.34 -9.17 -8.39
N ALA A 247 -1.37 -8.54 -7.82
CA ALA A 247 -2.20 -9.12 -6.76
C ALA A 247 -3.24 -10.13 -7.30
N ASN A 248 -3.41 -10.24 -8.62
CA ASN A 248 -4.39 -11.11 -9.28
C ASN A 248 -4.15 -12.59 -8.90
N PRO A 249 -5.16 -13.31 -8.34
CA PRO A 249 -5.01 -14.74 -8.05
C PRO A 249 -5.03 -15.62 -9.30
N ASP A 250 -5.62 -15.15 -10.41
CA ASP A 250 -5.84 -15.92 -11.63
C ASP A 250 -4.75 -15.69 -12.70
N ALA A 251 -3.78 -14.82 -12.43
CA ALA A 251 -2.63 -14.56 -13.31
C ALA A 251 -1.32 -14.60 -12.51
N ILE A 252 -0.32 -15.30 -13.04
CA ILE A 252 1.03 -15.36 -12.47
C ILE A 252 1.92 -14.45 -13.32
N ASP A 253 2.37 -13.34 -12.75
CA ASP A 253 3.36 -12.48 -13.40
C ASP A 253 4.74 -13.19 -13.40
N THR A 254 5.03 -13.83 -14.52
CA THR A 254 6.31 -14.48 -14.84
C THR A 254 7.26 -13.58 -15.62
N GLY A 255 6.95 -12.28 -15.78
CA GLY A 255 7.57 -11.40 -16.76
C GLY A 255 6.82 -11.38 -18.09
N SER A 256 6.91 -10.26 -18.81
CA SER A 256 6.19 -9.96 -20.07
C SER A 256 4.66 -10.12 -20.03
N ALA A 257 4.06 -10.20 -18.83
CA ALA A 257 2.63 -10.41 -18.65
C ALA A 257 1.82 -9.17 -19.09
N SER A 258 0.74 -9.38 -19.85
CA SER A 258 0.03 -8.32 -20.61
C SER A 258 -0.74 -7.33 -19.73
N GLU A 259 -1.03 -7.70 -18.49
CA GLU A 259 -1.60 -6.87 -17.44
C GLU A 259 -0.57 -5.95 -16.75
N THR A 260 0.72 -6.14 -17.01
CA THR A 260 1.82 -5.38 -16.40
C THR A 260 2.37 -4.29 -17.32
N TYR A 261 3.01 -3.30 -16.73
CA TYR A 261 3.66 -2.18 -17.43
C TYR A 261 5.10 -2.49 -17.85
N TYR A 262 5.46 -3.78 -18.00
CA TYR A 262 6.84 -4.23 -18.22
C TYR A 262 7.51 -3.55 -19.42
N GLN A 263 6.82 -3.46 -20.56
CA GLN A 263 7.41 -2.89 -21.78
C GLN A 263 7.68 -1.39 -21.62
N GLN A 264 6.79 -0.66 -20.94
CA GLN A 264 7.02 0.75 -20.60
C GLN A 264 8.20 0.88 -19.63
N ALA A 265 8.28 0.01 -18.62
CA ALA A 265 9.37 0.00 -17.65
C ALA A 265 10.74 -0.30 -18.28
N LEU A 266 10.80 -1.22 -19.25
CA LEU A 266 12.02 -1.51 -20.04
C LEU A 266 12.41 -0.31 -20.90
N ASN A 267 11.46 0.23 -21.69
CA ASN A 267 11.70 1.38 -22.55
C ASN A 267 12.18 2.62 -21.76
N ASP A 268 11.69 2.78 -20.52
CA ASP A 268 12.11 3.85 -19.63
C ASP A 268 13.40 3.58 -18.86
N GLY A 269 13.90 2.34 -18.84
CA GLY A 269 15.03 1.92 -17.99
C GLY A 269 14.70 1.83 -16.49
N ILE A 270 13.41 1.77 -16.13
CA ILE A 270 12.94 1.52 -14.75
C ILE A 270 13.29 0.09 -14.32
N ILE A 271 13.24 -0.86 -15.25
CA ILE A 271 13.79 -2.22 -15.10
C ILE A 271 14.77 -2.52 -16.22
N ARG A 272 15.70 -3.44 -15.97
CA ARG A 272 16.58 -4.04 -16.98
C ARG A 272 15.97 -5.33 -17.52
N GLU A 273 16.46 -5.83 -18.66
CA GLU A 273 15.93 -7.04 -19.30
C GLU A 273 15.91 -8.25 -18.37
N GLN A 274 16.98 -8.48 -17.60
CA GLN A 274 17.05 -9.58 -16.62
C GLN A 274 16.08 -9.44 -15.44
N GLU A 275 15.45 -8.27 -15.25
CA GLU A 275 14.41 -8.03 -14.25
C GLU A 275 13.00 -8.21 -14.81
N ASN A 276 12.84 -8.46 -16.11
CA ASN A 276 11.55 -8.81 -16.72
C ASN A 276 11.17 -10.27 -16.45
N VAL A 277 11.07 -10.62 -15.16
CA VAL A 277 10.73 -11.96 -14.63
C VAL A 277 9.60 -11.90 -13.60
N GLY A 278 8.86 -10.78 -13.59
CA GLY A 278 7.68 -10.56 -12.75
C GLY A 278 7.98 -10.68 -11.25
N ALA A 279 7.20 -11.52 -10.57
CA ALA A 279 7.34 -11.76 -9.12
C ALA A 279 8.74 -12.31 -8.73
N PHE A 280 9.45 -12.96 -9.66
CA PHE A 280 10.80 -13.48 -9.41
C PHE A 280 11.89 -12.41 -9.30
N ARG A 281 11.60 -11.12 -9.57
CA ARG A 281 12.50 -10.01 -9.20
C ARG A 281 12.82 -10.01 -7.70
N SER A 282 11.92 -10.55 -6.87
CA SER A 282 12.16 -10.83 -5.45
C SER A 282 13.47 -11.59 -5.18
N GLN A 283 13.90 -12.47 -6.10
CA GLN A 283 15.11 -13.29 -6.01
C GLN A 283 16.37 -12.61 -6.57
N ILE A 284 16.25 -11.53 -7.33
CA ILE A 284 17.39 -10.84 -7.96
C ILE A 284 18.03 -9.90 -6.94
N LEU A 285 19.30 -10.15 -6.56
CA LEU A 285 20.04 -9.33 -5.59
C LEU A 285 20.20 -7.87 -6.01
N ASP A 286 20.40 -7.62 -7.31
CA ASP A 286 20.56 -6.28 -7.86
C ASP A 286 19.23 -5.59 -8.16
N SER A 287 18.10 -6.15 -7.73
CA SER A 287 16.76 -5.55 -7.86
C SER A 287 16.20 -5.14 -6.51
N TYR A 288 15.60 -3.95 -6.45
CA TYR A 288 14.97 -3.45 -5.23
C TYR A 288 13.69 -4.19 -4.83
N ASN A 289 13.07 -4.94 -5.76
CA ASN A 289 11.79 -5.59 -5.53
C ASN A 289 11.89 -6.80 -4.60
N GLY A 290 10.88 -6.98 -3.74
CA GLY A 290 10.70 -8.14 -2.89
C GLY A 290 11.78 -8.32 -1.82
N LYS A 291 12.20 -7.20 -1.20
CA LYS A 291 13.31 -7.14 -0.24
C LYS A 291 12.88 -6.60 1.12
N ILE A 292 13.65 -6.97 2.14
CA ILE A 292 13.92 -6.08 3.26
C ILE A 292 15.30 -5.49 3.01
N LEU A 293 15.37 -4.17 2.88
CA LEU A 293 16.62 -3.44 2.81
C LEU A 293 16.99 -2.95 4.21
N ARG A 294 18.28 -2.88 4.52
CA ARG A 294 18.84 -2.26 5.73
C ARG A 294 19.88 -1.23 5.31
N ILE A 295 19.61 0.03 5.62
CA ILE A 295 20.42 1.16 5.15
C ILE A 295 20.85 2.08 6.28
N ASP A 296 21.92 2.81 6.04
CA ASP A 296 22.27 4.01 6.79
C ASP A 296 21.19 5.07 6.50
N PRO A 297 20.45 5.57 7.52
CA PRO A 297 19.40 6.57 7.34
C PRO A 297 19.94 7.93 6.87
N GLU A 298 21.21 8.23 7.12
CA GLU A 298 21.84 9.48 6.69
C GLU A 298 22.28 9.41 5.23
N THR A 299 22.99 8.35 4.81
CA THR A 299 23.55 8.29 3.44
C THR A 299 22.68 7.51 2.44
N GLY A 300 21.81 6.61 2.89
CA GLY A 300 21.09 5.66 2.03
C GLY A 300 21.95 4.48 1.57
N ASN A 301 23.20 4.37 2.03
CA ASN A 301 24.08 3.25 1.71
C ASN A 301 23.68 1.98 2.48
N GLY A 302 24.13 0.84 1.97
CA GLY A 302 24.11 -0.42 2.71
C GLY A 302 24.99 -0.36 3.96
N ILE A 303 24.70 -1.23 4.92
CA ILE A 303 25.50 -1.38 6.15
C ILE A 303 26.51 -2.50 5.96
N ALA A 304 27.74 -2.34 6.45
CA ALA A 304 28.83 -3.31 6.28
C ALA A 304 28.53 -4.73 6.82
N SER A 305 27.56 -4.87 7.73
CA SER A 305 27.08 -6.15 8.26
C SER A 305 25.89 -6.74 7.49
N ASN A 306 25.48 -6.16 6.36
CA ASN A 306 24.48 -6.76 5.47
C ASN A 306 25.08 -7.97 4.72
N PRO A 307 24.30 -9.04 4.47
CA PRO A 307 24.80 -10.31 3.91
C PRO A 307 25.38 -10.23 2.49
N PHE A 308 25.08 -9.16 1.75
CA PHE A 308 25.52 -8.98 0.35
C PHE A 308 26.28 -7.66 0.15
N TYR A 309 26.93 -7.14 1.20
CA TYR A 309 27.65 -5.87 1.19
C TYR A 309 28.90 -5.86 0.32
N GLU A 310 29.02 -4.86 -0.56
CA GLU A 310 30.21 -4.60 -1.38
C GLU A 310 30.98 -3.40 -0.82
N THR A 311 32.15 -3.64 -0.21
CA THR A 311 33.01 -2.57 0.35
C THR A 311 33.39 -1.50 -0.66
N THR A 312 33.53 -1.87 -1.94
CA THR A 312 33.82 -0.95 -3.05
C THR A 312 32.60 -0.23 -3.58
N ASN A 313 31.38 -0.67 -3.25
CA ASN A 313 30.14 -0.02 -3.66
C ASN A 313 29.02 -0.14 -2.59
N PRO A 314 29.13 0.58 -1.45
CA PRO A 314 28.07 0.64 -0.44
C PRO A 314 26.74 1.20 -0.99
N GLY A 315 26.82 1.92 -2.11
CA GLY A 315 25.68 2.48 -2.83
C GLY A 315 24.87 1.44 -3.61
N SER A 316 25.41 0.26 -3.91
CA SER A 316 24.74 -0.75 -4.75
C SER A 316 23.46 -1.28 -4.11
N ILE A 317 22.56 -1.81 -4.95
CA ILE A 317 21.28 -2.37 -4.50
C ILE A 317 21.52 -3.56 -3.58
N ARG A 318 22.40 -4.49 -3.98
CA ARG A 318 22.75 -5.66 -3.15
C ARG A 318 23.36 -5.28 -1.81
N SER A 319 24.19 -4.23 -1.75
CA SER A 319 24.74 -3.75 -0.47
C SER A 319 23.68 -3.37 0.55
N LYS A 320 22.48 -2.97 0.09
CA LYS A 320 21.34 -2.62 0.95
C LYS A 320 20.49 -3.83 1.32
N VAL A 321 20.61 -4.98 0.65
CA VAL A 321 19.75 -6.15 0.89
C VAL A 321 20.08 -6.81 2.24
N TRP A 322 19.07 -6.90 3.11
CA TRP A 322 19.10 -7.67 4.35
C TRP A 322 18.40 -9.01 4.19
N ALA A 323 17.22 -9.02 3.55
CA ALA A 323 16.49 -10.23 3.17
C ALA A 323 15.86 -10.06 1.79
N LEU A 324 15.59 -11.18 1.11
CA LEU A 324 15.01 -11.24 -0.23
C LEU A 324 13.97 -12.36 -0.35
N GLY A 325 13.24 -12.39 -1.47
CA GLY A 325 12.19 -13.39 -1.72
C GLY A 325 10.83 -13.05 -1.11
N LEU A 326 10.56 -11.78 -0.80
CA LEU A 326 9.26 -11.34 -0.28
C LEU A 326 8.31 -10.97 -1.43
N ARG A 327 7.02 -11.33 -1.32
CA ARG A 327 5.96 -10.96 -2.28
C ARG A 327 5.44 -9.55 -2.02
N ASN A 328 4.71 -9.37 -0.91
CA ASN A 328 4.21 -8.06 -0.49
C ASN A 328 4.33 -7.86 1.04
N PRO A 329 5.48 -7.36 1.53
CA PRO A 329 5.72 -7.13 2.96
C PRO A 329 5.14 -5.79 3.44
N PHE A 330 3.80 -5.71 3.51
CA PHE A 330 3.04 -4.49 3.82
C PHE A 330 3.49 -3.74 5.09
N ARG A 331 3.70 -4.46 6.20
CA ARG A 331 4.06 -3.88 7.50
C ARG A 331 5.04 -4.75 8.25
N MET A 332 6.10 -4.12 8.75
CA MET A 332 7.05 -4.69 9.70
C MET A 332 6.80 -4.11 11.10
N SER A 333 7.22 -4.86 12.12
CA SER A 333 7.30 -4.43 13.51
C SER A 333 8.47 -5.12 14.19
N LEU A 334 9.27 -4.41 14.99
CA LEU A 334 10.26 -5.05 15.84
C LEU A 334 9.58 -5.76 17.01
N LYS A 335 10.14 -6.91 17.40
CA LYS A 335 9.74 -7.61 18.64
C LYS A 335 10.62 -7.11 19.78
N PRO A 336 10.09 -6.40 20.79
CA PRO A 336 10.88 -5.92 21.93
C PRO A 336 11.58 -7.07 22.66
N ASN A 337 12.76 -6.79 23.20
CA ASN A 337 13.56 -7.72 24.02
C ASN A 337 13.88 -9.07 23.34
N SER A 338 13.82 -9.14 22.01
CA SER A 338 14.06 -10.37 21.26
C SER A 338 15.54 -10.63 20.92
N GLY A 339 16.41 -9.64 21.13
CA GLY A 339 17.79 -9.66 20.64
C GLY A 339 17.93 -9.52 19.12
N SER A 340 16.80 -9.46 18.40
CA SER A 340 16.77 -9.08 16.98
C SER A 340 16.74 -7.57 16.85
N PHE A 341 17.51 -7.06 15.89
CA PHE A 341 17.79 -5.66 15.62
C PHE A 341 16.54 -4.79 15.50
#